data_AF-A0A955VDK5-F1
#
_entry.id   AF-A0A955VDK5-F1
#
_cell.length_a   1.000
_cell.length_b   1.000
_cell.length_c   1.000
_cell.angle_alpha   90.00
_cell.angle_beta   90.00
_cell.angle_gamma   90.00
#
_symmetry.space_group_name_H-M   'P 1'
#
loop_
_entity.id
_entity.type
_entity.pdbx_description
1 polymer ?
#
loop_
_entity_poly.entity_id
_entity_poly.type
_entity_poly.pdbx_seq_one_letter_code
_entity_poly.pdbx_strand_id
1 'polypeptide(L)'
;MTSTSERSFDLRRVLASVIAVGTATLAALTLASVFLGGVWWGFDAVGSFRFQLALALPLAALVCVLVRRRGVALVAVAVAVALIAGVGVVEDCARTAPLPTGAVGGVRIASANVLSTNADHASLLAWVRAEEPDVLCVLEVSPAWAQALLDGLPDYPVRALVPRGDDFGIAIFARSTAARRVGWTSSRASRPRWPRASRSAAARSRSSPWRALPRLVLVLALDDLGAGSTPR
;
A
#
# COMPACT_ATOMS: atom_id res chain seq x y z
N MET A 1 -38.27 51.60 -26.22
CA MET A 1 -38.07 50.18 -26.56
C MET A 1 -36.65 49.78 -26.17
N THR A 2 -36.55 48.67 -25.45
CA THR A 2 -35.34 47.89 -25.09
C THR A 2 -34.23 48.58 -24.29
N SER A 3 -34.49 48.71 -22.98
CA SER A 3 -33.49 48.65 -21.93
C SER A 3 -32.72 47.32 -22.03
N THR A 4 -31.50 47.38 -22.56
CA THR A 4 -30.54 46.28 -22.50
C THR A 4 -29.83 46.40 -21.16
N SER A 5 -30.42 45.77 -20.15
CA SER A 5 -29.79 45.47 -18.87
C SER A 5 -28.51 44.67 -19.13
N GLU A 6 -27.37 45.35 -19.18
CA GLU A 6 -26.08 44.70 -19.13
C GLU A 6 -25.96 43.99 -17.78
N ARG A 7 -26.16 42.67 -17.78
CA ARG A 7 -25.74 41.81 -16.69
C ARG A 7 -24.22 41.87 -16.64
N SER A 8 -23.67 42.86 -15.94
CA SER A 8 -22.26 42.89 -15.59
C SER A 8 -22.00 41.64 -14.75
N PHE A 9 -21.42 40.63 -15.40
CA PHE A 9 -21.03 39.39 -14.76
C PHE A 9 -19.97 39.77 -13.72
N ASP A 10 -20.28 39.63 -12.43
CA ASP A 10 -19.31 39.92 -11.37
C ASP A 10 -18.28 38.79 -11.35
N LEU A 11 -17.30 38.91 -12.26
CA LEU A 11 -16.23 37.94 -12.47
C LEU A 11 -15.52 37.60 -11.16
N ARG A 12 -15.40 38.55 -10.23
CA ARG A 12 -14.79 38.33 -8.92
C ARG A 12 -15.63 37.38 -8.06
N ARG A 13 -16.96 37.53 -8.03
CA ARG A 13 -17.85 36.59 -7.33
C ARG A 13 -17.84 35.21 -7.95
N VAL A 14 -17.73 35.13 -9.27
CA VAL A 14 -17.68 33.85 -9.98
C VAL A 14 -16.37 33.14 -9.68
N LEU A 15 -15.23 33.82 -9.81
CA LEU A 15 -13.91 33.29 -9.44
C LEU A 15 -13.86 32.85 -7.97
N ALA A 16 -14.38 33.66 -7.05
CA ALA A 16 -14.43 33.30 -5.63
C ALA A 16 -15.29 32.05 -5.37
N SER A 17 -16.37 31.87 -6.14
CA SER A 17 -17.21 30.67 -6.05
C SER A 17 -16.51 29.44 -6.65
N VAL A 18 -15.82 29.59 -7.79
CA VAL A 18 -15.01 28.52 -8.40
C VAL A 18 -13.91 28.05 -7.44
N ILE A 19 -13.19 28.98 -6.82
CA ILE A 19 -12.16 28.68 -5.81
C ILE A 19 -12.77 27.93 -4.63
N ALA A 20 -13.89 28.42 -4.09
CA ALA A 20 -14.55 27.78 -2.95
C ALA A 20 -15.04 26.36 -3.25
N VAL A 21 -15.63 26.16 -4.44
CA VAL A 21 -16.08 24.83 -4.88
C VAL A 21 -14.88 23.91 -5.07
N GLY A 22 -13.81 24.35 -5.74
CA GLY A 22 -12.59 23.56 -5.92
C GLY A 22 -11.97 23.12 -4.59
N THR A 23 -11.85 24.04 -3.63
CA THR A 23 -11.35 23.72 -2.28
C THR A 23 -12.25 22.74 -1.55
N ALA A 24 -13.58 22.92 -1.63
CA ALA A 24 -14.53 22.01 -1.00
C ALA A 24 -14.47 20.60 -1.62
N THR A 25 -14.35 20.49 -2.95
CA THR A 25 -14.16 19.23 -3.65
C THR A 25 -12.86 18.55 -3.24
N LEU A 26 -11.76 19.29 -3.14
CA LEU A 26 -10.48 18.75 -2.68
C LEU A 26 -10.57 18.19 -1.25
N ALA A 27 -11.21 18.93 -0.33
CA ALA A 27 -11.42 18.49 1.04
C ALA A 27 -12.32 17.24 1.11
N ALA A 28 -13.39 17.20 0.31
CA ALA A 28 -14.29 16.06 0.22
C ALA A 28 -13.60 14.80 -0.34
N LEU A 29 -12.81 14.94 -1.41
CA LEU A 29 -12.02 13.84 -1.98
C LEU A 29 -10.97 13.33 -1.00
N THR A 30 -10.36 14.23 -0.24
CA THR A 30 -9.42 13.89 0.82
C THR A 30 -10.10 13.04 1.91
N LEU A 31 -11.25 13.49 2.42
CA LEU A 31 -12.04 12.71 3.38
C LEU A 31 -12.47 11.36 2.81
N ALA A 32 -12.96 11.35 1.55
CA ALA A 32 -13.34 10.13 0.86
C ALA A 32 -12.16 9.15 0.73
N SER A 33 -10.94 9.64 0.46
CA SER A 33 -9.74 8.80 0.41
C SER A 33 -9.41 8.11 1.74
N VAL A 34 -9.79 8.72 2.87
CA VAL A 34 -9.57 8.15 4.20
C VAL A 34 -10.61 7.09 4.52
N PHE A 35 -11.89 7.35 4.26
CA PHE A 35 -12.99 6.47 4.69
C PHE A 35 -13.43 5.46 3.63
N LEU A 36 -13.19 5.74 2.35
CA LEU A 36 -13.70 4.97 1.21
C LEU A 36 -12.60 4.31 0.38
N GLY A 37 -11.33 4.36 0.80
CA GLY A 37 -10.21 3.72 0.11
C GLY A 37 -10.49 2.26 -0.29
N GLY A 38 -10.96 1.46 0.68
CA GLY A 38 -11.32 0.06 0.43
C GLY A 38 -12.58 -0.19 -0.40
N VAL A 39 -13.32 0.85 -0.81
CA VAL A 39 -14.54 0.72 -1.64
C VAL A 39 -14.20 0.78 -3.12
N TRP A 40 -13.32 1.70 -3.51
CA TRP A 40 -12.90 1.89 -4.90
C TRP A 40 -11.45 2.35 -4.94
N TRP A 41 -10.65 1.70 -5.79
CA TRP A 41 -9.21 1.92 -5.90
C TRP A 41 -8.80 3.38 -6.15
N GLY A 42 -9.67 4.19 -6.77
CA GLY A 42 -9.35 5.61 -6.99
C GLY A 42 -9.31 6.42 -5.70
N PHE A 43 -10.07 6.03 -4.67
CA PHE A 43 -9.93 6.64 -3.34
C PHE A 43 -8.62 6.26 -2.67
N ASP A 44 -8.17 5.01 -2.82
CA ASP A 44 -6.84 4.59 -2.38
C ASP A 44 -5.73 5.36 -3.11
N ALA A 45 -5.87 5.54 -4.43
CA ALA A 45 -4.92 6.31 -5.24
C ALA A 45 -4.82 7.77 -4.77
N VAL A 46 -5.94 8.44 -4.49
CA VAL A 46 -5.93 9.80 -3.89
C VAL A 46 -5.25 9.76 -2.51
N GLY A 47 -5.53 8.72 -1.72
CA GLY A 47 -4.93 8.51 -0.40
C GLY A 47 -3.41 8.28 -0.43
N SER A 48 -2.83 7.88 -1.58
CA SER A 48 -1.38 7.80 -1.74
C SER A 48 -0.70 9.17 -1.73
N PHE A 49 -1.42 10.25 -2.02
CA PHE A 49 -0.89 11.62 -2.07
C PHE A 49 -1.21 12.44 -0.81
N ARG A 50 -1.42 11.79 0.34
CA ARG A 50 -1.78 12.45 1.61
C ARG A 50 -0.84 13.59 2.01
N PHE A 51 0.46 13.46 1.74
CA PHE A 51 1.42 14.53 2.01
C PHE A 51 1.16 15.78 1.15
N GLN A 52 0.97 15.58 -0.15
CA GLN A 52 0.64 16.66 -1.10
C GLN A 52 -0.71 17.28 -0.74
N LEU A 53 -1.70 16.48 -0.35
CA LEU A 53 -3.02 16.95 0.10
C LEU A 53 -2.93 17.75 1.40
N ALA A 54 -2.08 17.33 2.35
CA ALA A 54 -1.84 18.04 3.60
C ALA A 54 -1.20 19.42 3.40
N LEU A 55 -0.45 19.62 2.30
CA LEU A 55 0.08 20.93 1.91
C LEU A 55 -0.91 21.74 1.06
N ALA A 56 -1.62 21.09 0.14
CA ALA A 56 -2.54 21.76 -0.78
C ALA A 56 -3.75 22.36 -0.06
N LEU A 57 -4.29 21.69 0.96
CA LEU A 57 -5.47 22.16 1.69
C LEU A 57 -5.24 23.48 2.46
N PRO A 58 -4.14 23.66 3.23
CA PRO A 58 -3.81 24.96 3.83
C PRO A 58 -3.61 26.09 2.80
N LEU A 59 -2.96 25.81 1.67
CA LEU A 59 -2.78 26.79 0.60
C LEU A 59 -4.13 27.19 -0.01
N ALA A 60 -4.99 26.22 -0.29
CA ALA A 60 -6.34 26.46 -0.79
C ALA A 60 -7.19 27.23 0.25
N ALA A 61 -7.03 26.93 1.54
CA ALA A 61 -7.67 27.66 2.62
C ALA A 61 -7.23 29.13 2.68
N LEU A 62 -5.93 29.40 2.51
CA LEU A 62 -5.41 30.77 2.45
C LEU A 62 -6.05 31.55 1.30
N VAL A 63 -6.13 30.96 0.10
CA VAL A 63 -6.80 31.60 -1.05
C VAL A 63 -8.28 31.84 -0.74
N CYS A 64 -8.98 30.88 -0.11
CA CYS A 64 -10.37 31.07 0.34
C CYS A 64 -10.53 32.23 1.33
N VAL A 65 -9.57 32.45 2.24
CA VAL A 65 -9.58 33.62 3.14
C VAL A 65 -9.45 34.92 2.35
N LEU A 66 -8.54 34.97 1.37
CA LEU A 66 -8.30 36.14 0.53
C LEU A 66 -9.54 36.51 -0.31
N VAL A 67 -10.30 35.51 -0.78
CA VAL A 67 -11.57 35.73 -1.51
C VAL A 67 -12.80 35.81 -0.59
N ARG A 68 -12.60 35.99 0.73
CA ARG A 68 -13.64 36.14 1.77
C ARG A 68 -14.59 34.94 1.93
N ARG A 69 -14.15 33.74 1.60
CA ARG A 69 -14.87 32.46 1.76
C ARG A 69 -14.39 31.69 3.00
N ARG A 70 -14.49 32.32 4.17
CA ARG A 70 -13.91 31.83 5.44
C ARG A 70 -14.46 30.47 5.89
N GLY A 71 -15.74 30.18 5.66
CA GLY A 71 -16.33 28.89 6.04
C GLY A 71 -15.67 27.69 5.35
N VAL A 72 -15.37 27.82 4.05
CA VAL A 72 -14.67 26.77 3.29
C VAL A 72 -13.20 26.66 3.73
N ALA A 73 -12.56 27.79 4.04
CA ALA A 73 -11.20 27.80 4.58
C ALA A 73 -11.10 27.03 5.90
N LEU A 74 -12.06 27.22 6.83
CA LEU A 74 -12.10 26.50 8.10
C LEU A 74 -12.22 24.99 7.90
N VAL A 75 -13.10 24.55 7.00
CA VAL A 75 -13.26 23.12 6.67
C VAL A 75 -11.96 22.55 6.08
N ALA A 76 -11.33 23.26 5.13
CA ALA A 76 -10.08 22.81 4.53
C ALA A 76 -8.95 22.67 5.56
N VAL A 77 -8.82 23.63 6.49
CA VAL A 77 -7.86 23.55 7.61
C VAL A 77 -8.19 22.39 8.53
N ALA A 78 -9.45 22.19 8.91
CA ALA A 78 -9.84 21.08 9.79
C ALA A 78 -9.51 19.72 9.17
N VAL A 79 -9.75 19.55 7.86
CA VAL A 79 -9.37 18.32 7.14
C VAL A 79 -7.86 18.14 7.08
N ALA A 80 -7.10 19.21 6.83
CA ALA A 80 -5.63 19.15 6.83
C ALA A 80 -5.07 18.75 8.20
N VAL A 81 -5.59 19.33 9.29
CA VAL A 81 -5.21 18.97 10.66
C VAL A 81 -5.55 17.51 10.96
N ALA A 82 -6.74 17.04 10.57
CA ALA A 82 -7.15 15.66 10.76
C ALA A 82 -6.24 14.67 10.01
N LEU A 83 -5.82 15.02 8.78
CA LEU A 83 -4.84 14.23 8.03
C LEU A 83 -3.51 14.11 8.78
N ILE A 84 -2.95 15.24 9.24
CA ILE A 84 -1.65 15.29 9.93
C ILE A 84 -1.73 14.52 11.26
N ALA A 85 -2.79 14.72 12.04
CA ALA A 85 -2.98 14.01 13.29
C ALA A 85 -3.12 12.49 13.09
N GLY A 86 -3.75 12.06 11.98
CA GLY A 86 -3.85 10.66 11.59
C GLY A 86 -2.51 9.98 11.27
N VAL A 87 -1.51 10.73 10.79
CA VAL A 87 -0.17 10.19 10.51
C VAL A 87 0.53 9.75 11.80
N GLY A 88 0.44 10.55 12.87
CA GLY A 88 1.09 10.25 14.14
C GLY A 88 0.58 8.96 14.82
N VAL A 89 -0.68 8.57 14.56
CA VAL A 89 -1.25 7.32 15.10
C VAL A 89 -0.65 6.09 14.41
N VAL A 90 -0.33 6.18 13.12
CA VAL A 90 0.28 5.07 12.36
C VAL A 90 1.74 4.87 12.77
N GLU A 91 2.46 5.96 13.03
CA GLU A 91 3.86 5.91 13.49
C GLU A 91 3.99 5.26 14.87
N ASP A 92 3.02 5.47 15.76
CA ASP A 92 2.99 4.83 17.07
C ASP A 92 2.79 3.31 16.98
N CYS A 93 1.94 2.86 16.05
CA CYS A 93 1.79 1.43 15.74
C CYS A 93 3.01 0.83 15.01
N ALA A 94 3.79 1.66 14.32
CA ALA A 94 4.99 1.24 13.59
C ALA A 94 6.28 1.31 14.42
N ARG A 95 6.21 1.73 15.70
CA ARG A 95 7.35 1.63 16.62
C ARG A 95 7.76 0.17 16.72
N THR A 96 8.85 -0.16 16.04
CA THR A 96 9.53 -1.44 16.12
C THR A 96 9.91 -1.69 17.58
N ALA A 97 9.43 -2.81 18.13
CA ALA A 97 9.99 -3.34 19.37
C ALA A 97 11.52 -3.39 19.24
N PRO A 98 12.29 -3.05 20.29
CA PRO A 98 13.74 -3.17 20.26
C PRO A 98 14.12 -4.57 19.76
N LEU A 99 14.98 -4.63 18.75
CA LEU A 99 15.50 -5.91 18.26
C LEU A 99 16.14 -6.64 19.45
N PRO A 100 15.82 -7.93 19.70
CA PRO A 100 16.47 -8.70 20.75
C PRO A 100 17.98 -8.65 20.57
N THR A 101 18.68 -8.02 21.50
CA THR A 101 20.14 -8.03 21.56
C THR A 101 20.59 -9.47 21.80
N GLY A 102 21.04 -10.16 20.74
CA GLY A 102 21.48 -11.56 20.81
C GLY A 102 21.01 -12.46 19.66
N ALA A 103 20.28 -11.97 18.66
CA ALA A 103 19.91 -12.78 17.49
C ALA A 103 21.15 -13.14 16.66
N VAL A 104 21.75 -14.30 16.94
CA VAL A 104 22.86 -14.87 16.17
C VAL A 104 22.30 -15.51 14.90
N GLY A 105 22.26 -14.76 13.80
CA GLY A 105 21.92 -15.25 12.46
C GLY A 105 20.99 -14.30 11.72
N GLY A 106 21.55 -13.37 10.94
CA GLY A 106 20.76 -12.52 10.04
C GLY A 106 20.18 -13.34 8.88
N VAL A 107 18.97 -13.01 8.45
CA VAL A 107 18.36 -13.52 7.22
C VAL A 107 18.53 -12.44 6.14
N ARG A 108 19.16 -12.78 5.01
CA ARG A 108 19.30 -11.86 3.87
C ARG A 108 18.05 -11.91 3.00
N ILE A 109 17.27 -10.85 2.97
CA ILE A 109 16.05 -10.76 2.16
C ILE A 109 16.30 -9.79 1.00
N ALA A 110 16.01 -10.26 -0.22
CA ALA A 110 16.06 -9.47 -1.44
C ALA A 110 14.65 -9.28 -2.01
N SER A 111 14.40 -8.12 -2.63
CA SER A 111 13.19 -7.85 -3.40
C SER A 111 13.53 -7.19 -4.73
N ALA A 112 12.91 -7.65 -5.82
CA ALA A 112 13.11 -7.09 -7.16
C ALA A 112 11.77 -6.95 -7.88
N ASN A 113 11.44 -5.74 -8.33
CA ASN A 113 10.41 -5.52 -9.34
C ASN A 113 11.07 -5.65 -10.72
N VAL A 114 10.61 -6.61 -11.53
CA VAL A 114 11.32 -6.98 -12.76
C VAL A 114 10.83 -6.26 -14.00
N LEU A 115 9.73 -5.50 -13.90
CA LEU A 115 8.97 -4.99 -15.04
C LEU A 115 8.54 -6.13 -15.97
N SER A 116 7.24 -6.48 -15.98
CA SER A 116 6.73 -7.71 -16.63
C SER A 116 7.13 -7.90 -18.11
N THR A 117 7.38 -6.78 -18.81
CA THR A 117 7.78 -6.68 -20.22
C THR A 117 9.29 -6.77 -20.47
N ASN A 118 10.11 -6.64 -19.43
CA ASN A 118 11.56 -6.77 -19.54
C ASN A 118 11.93 -8.23 -19.81
N ALA A 119 12.67 -8.49 -20.89
CA ALA A 119 13.10 -9.82 -21.30
C ALA A 119 14.50 -10.21 -20.80
N ASP A 120 15.22 -9.31 -20.11
CA ASP A 120 16.56 -9.58 -19.57
C ASP A 120 16.49 -10.36 -18.24
N HIS A 121 16.08 -11.62 -18.35
CA HIS A 121 16.05 -12.55 -17.22
C HIS A 121 17.45 -12.85 -16.67
N ALA A 122 18.46 -12.82 -17.54
CA ALA A 122 19.83 -13.22 -17.21
C ALA A 122 20.46 -12.28 -16.18
N SER A 123 20.23 -10.97 -16.31
CA SER A 123 20.74 -9.97 -15.36
C SER A 123 20.20 -10.17 -13.94
N LEU A 124 18.90 -10.44 -13.78
CA LEU A 124 18.35 -10.73 -12.46
C LEU A 124 18.96 -12.00 -11.87
N LEU A 125 19.05 -13.08 -12.64
CA LEU A 125 19.61 -14.34 -12.18
C LEU A 125 21.10 -14.21 -11.80
N ALA A 126 21.87 -13.42 -12.56
CA ALA A 126 23.26 -13.12 -12.24
C ALA A 126 23.38 -12.35 -10.92
N TRP A 127 22.51 -11.35 -10.72
CA TRP A 127 22.45 -10.59 -9.48
C TRP A 127 22.08 -11.47 -8.28
N VAL A 128 21.07 -12.35 -8.39
CA VAL A 128 20.69 -13.27 -7.31
C VAL A 128 21.82 -14.22 -6.94
N ARG A 129 22.59 -14.71 -7.93
CA ARG A 129 23.78 -15.55 -7.67
C ARG A 129 24.90 -14.79 -6.98
N ALA A 130 25.08 -13.51 -7.28
CA ALA A 130 26.11 -12.68 -6.65
C ALA A 130 25.74 -12.29 -5.21
N GLU A 131 24.47 -11.92 -4.97
CA GLU A 131 24.02 -11.44 -3.67
C GLU A 131 23.64 -12.56 -2.70
N GLU A 132 23.31 -13.75 -3.22
CA GLU A 132 22.95 -14.93 -2.44
C GLU A 132 21.91 -14.69 -1.34
N PRO A 133 20.74 -14.10 -1.64
CA PRO A 133 19.72 -13.88 -0.61
C PRO A 133 19.19 -15.22 -0.06
N ASP A 134 18.84 -15.23 1.22
CA ASP A 134 18.14 -16.33 1.87
C ASP A 134 16.68 -16.42 1.41
N VAL A 135 16.06 -15.27 1.17
CA VAL A 135 14.69 -15.12 0.65
C VAL A 135 14.68 -14.07 -0.46
N LEU A 136 14.12 -14.41 -1.62
CA LEU A 136 13.92 -13.51 -2.75
C LEU A 136 12.42 -13.32 -3.00
N CYS A 137 11.98 -12.06 -3.02
CA CYS A 137 10.66 -11.66 -3.48
C CYS A 137 10.77 -11.01 -4.87
N VAL A 138 9.97 -11.44 -5.82
CA VAL A 138 9.96 -10.92 -7.20
C VAL A 138 8.55 -10.39 -7.49
N LEU A 139 8.46 -9.14 -7.93
CA LEU A 139 7.22 -8.45 -8.29
C LEU A 139 7.11 -8.29 -9.81
N GLU A 140 5.89 -8.14 -10.32
CA GLU A 140 5.55 -8.04 -11.75
C GLU A 140 5.91 -9.30 -12.55
N VAL A 141 5.73 -10.46 -11.93
CA VAL A 141 6.09 -11.76 -12.53
C VAL A 141 5.09 -12.17 -13.60
N SER A 142 5.50 -12.05 -14.86
CA SER A 142 4.79 -12.63 -16.00
C SER A 142 4.98 -14.15 -16.09
N PRO A 143 4.19 -14.89 -16.90
CA PRO A 143 4.43 -16.31 -17.14
C PRO A 143 5.84 -16.61 -17.68
N ALA A 144 6.39 -15.72 -18.51
CA ALA A 144 7.74 -15.86 -19.04
C ALA A 144 8.80 -15.70 -17.94
N TRP A 145 8.64 -14.68 -17.07
CA TRP A 145 9.47 -14.51 -15.89
C TRP A 145 9.41 -15.71 -14.95
N ALA A 146 8.22 -16.26 -14.70
CA ALA A 146 8.07 -17.44 -13.86
C ALA A 146 8.86 -18.63 -14.40
N GLN A 147 8.82 -18.88 -15.71
CA GLN A 147 9.59 -19.96 -16.32
C GLN A 147 11.10 -19.73 -16.12
N ALA A 148 11.59 -18.53 -16.43
CA ALA A 148 13.01 -18.20 -16.28
C ALA A 148 13.50 -18.29 -14.82
N LEU A 149 12.67 -17.90 -13.85
CA LEU A 149 12.98 -18.01 -12.42
C LEU A 149 12.99 -19.48 -11.96
N LEU A 150 12.05 -20.29 -12.42
CA LEU A 150 12.00 -21.72 -12.09
C LEU A 150 13.22 -22.48 -12.62
N ASP A 151 13.67 -22.15 -13.83
CA ASP A 151 14.82 -22.77 -14.47
C ASP A 151 16.15 -22.22 -13.91
N GLY A 152 16.19 -20.93 -13.58
CA GLY A 152 17.40 -20.20 -13.19
C GLY A 152 17.76 -20.24 -11.70
N LEU A 153 16.86 -20.70 -10.83
CA LEU A 153 17.05 -20.70 -9.36
C LEU A 153 16.89 -22.11 -8.72
N PRO A 154 17.67 -23.11 -9.14
CA PRO A 154 17.59 -24.46 -8.56
C PRO A 154 17.93 -24.49 -7.05
N ASP A 155 18.77 -23.55 -6.58
CA ASP A 155 19.19 -23.43 -5.18
C ASP A 155 18.11 -22.86 -4.26
N TYR A 156 16.96 -22.46 -4.82
CA TYR A 156 15.80 -21.93 -4.11
C TYR A 156 14.57 -22.85 -4.24
N PRO A 157 14.60 -24.03 -3.60
CA PRO A 157 13.58 -25.07 -3.81
C PRO A 157 12.23 -24.71 -3.17
N VAL A 158 12.21 -23.87 -2.13
CA VAL A 158 10.98 -23.42 -1.50
C VAL A 158 10.46 -22.22 -2.28
N ARG A 159 9.28 -22.36 -2.89
CA ARG A 159 8.74 -21.35 -3.79
C ARG A 159 7.23 -21.23 -3.73
N ALA A 160 6.74 -20.00 -3.90
CA ALA A 160 5.34 -19.69 -4.11
C ALA A 160 5.24 -18.68 -5.25
N LEU A 161 4.51 -19.02 -6.31
CA LEU A 161 4.39 -18.18 -7.50
C LEU A 161 2.92 -17.95 -7.82
N VAL A 162 2.58 -16.71 -8.15
CA VAL A 162 1.31 -16.29 -8.71
C VAL A 162 1.63 -15.44 -9.94
N PRO A 163 2.06 -16.06 -11.06
CA PRO A 163 2.35 -15.32 -12.28
C PRO A 163 1.05 -14.75 -12.86
N ARG A 164 1.13 -13.56 -13.46
CA ARG A 164 -0.02 -12.90 -14.09
C ARG A 164 0.38 -12.26 -15.40
N GLY A 165 -0.55 -12.17 -16.35
CA GLY A 165 -0.34 -11.45 -17.61
C GLY A 165 -0.44 -9.93 -17.49
N ASP A 166 -0.72 -9.42 -16.29
CA ASP A 166 -0.69 -8.01 -15.91
C ASP A 166 0.48 -7.76 -14.95
N ASP A 167 0.71 -6.49 -14.59
CA ASP A 167 1.84 -6.07 -13.74
C ASP A 167 1.62 -6.36 -12.24
N PHE A 168 0.86 -7.42 -11.89
CA PHE A 168 0.55 -7.78 -10.51
C PHE A 168 1.01 -9.18 -10.12
N GLY A 169 1.77 -9.87 -10.98
CA GLY A 169 2.33 -11.18 -10.66
C GLY A 169 3.38 -11.12 -9.55
N ILE A 170 3.45 -12.13 -8.69
CA ILE A 170 4.39 -12.18 -7.56
C ILE A 170 5.00 -13.58 -7.45
N ALA A 171 6.29 -13.65 -7.12
CA ALA A 171 6.96 -14.90 -6.75
C ALA A 171 7.81 -14.72 -5.48
N ILE A 172 7.87 -15.75 -4.65
CA ILE A 172 8.74 -15.82 -3.49
C ILE A 172 9.55 -17.11 -3.59
N PHE A 173 10.85 -17.00 -3.35
CA PHE A 173 11.83 -18.06 -3.38
C PHE A 173 12.63 -18.04 -2.08
N ALA A 174 12.94 -19.21 -1.51
CA ALA A 174 13.77 -19.31 -0.32
C ALA A 174 14.75 -20.48 -0.40
N ARG A 175 15.95 -20.26 0.14
CA ARG A 175 16.96 -21.32 0.34
C ARG A 175 16.50 -22.26 1.46
N SER A 176 16.88 -23.53 1.36
CA SER A 176 16.55 -24.55 2.38
C SER A 176 17.07 -24.22 3.78
N THR A 177 18.19 -23.51 3.87
CA THR A 177 18.79 -23.02 5.13
C THR A 177 17.92 -21.96 5.80
N ALA A 178 17.33 -21.07 5.01
CA ALA A 178 16.42 -20.02 5.49
C ALA A 178 15.10 -20.61 5.99
N ALA A 179 14.54 -21.58 5.26
CA ALA A 179 13.29 -22.25 5.62
C ALA A 179 13.36 -23.02 6.95
N ARG A 180 14.56 -23.40 7.41
CA ARG A 180 14.77 -24.01 8.74
C ARG A 180 14.98 -22.97 9.85
N ARG A 181 15.50 -21.78 9.51
CA ARG A 181 15.74 -20.68 10.46
C ARG A 181 14.48 -19.89 10.77
N VAL A 182 13.60 -19.78 9.78
CA VAL A 182 12.26 -19.21 9.94
C VAL A 182 11.32 -20.35 10.32
N GLY A 183 10.73 -20.30 11.52
CA GLY A 183 9.75 -21.28 11.96
C GLY A 183 8.57 -21.36 10.99
N TRP A 184 8.54 -22.39 10.15
CA TRP A 184 7.40 -22.69 9.29
C TRP A 184 6.29 -23.32 10.14
N THR A 185 5.55 -22.51 10.88
CA THR A 185 4.36 -23.00 11.58
C THR A 185 3.16 -22.91 10.63
N SER A 186 2.77 -24.05 10.04
CA SER A 186 1.41 -24.18 9.48
C SER A 186 0.41 -24.36 10.63
N SER A 187 0.39 -23.42 11.56
CA SER A 187 -0.53 -23.44 12.69
C SER A 187 -1.93 -23.17 12.15
N ARG A 188 -2.78 -24.20 12.11
CA ARG A 188 -4.25 -24.00 11.93
C ARG A 188 -4.84 -23.12 13.05
N ALA A 189 -4.11 -22.96 14.17
CA ALA A 189 -4.53 -22.25 15.37
C ALA A 189 -4.38 -20.72 15.27
N SER A 190 -3.49 -20.21 14.42
CA SER A 190 -3.26 -18.77 14.20
C SER A 190 -3.86 -18.31 12.87
N ARG A 191 -5.11 -18.71 12.59
CA ARG A 191 -5.92 -17.93 11.65
C ARG A 191 -6.18 -16.57 12.30
N PRO A 192 -5.78 -15.43 11.70
CA PRO A 192 -6.27 -14.14 12.16
C PRO A 192 -7.80 -14.23 12.13
N ARG A 193 -8.45 -14.06 13.28
CA ARG A 193 -9.90 -13.84 13.33
C ARG A 193 -10.12 -12.44 12.75
N TRP A 194 -10.13 -12.36 11.42
CA TRP A 194 -10.66 -11.20 10.72
C TRP A 194 -12.06 -10.94 11.28
N PRO A 195 -12.42 -9.69 11.64
CA PRO A 195 -13.79 -9.35 11.96
C PRO A 195 -14.67 -9.92 10.85
N ARG A 196 -15.67 -10.73 11.21
CA ARG A 196 -16.61 -11.27 10.23
C ARG A 196 -17.25 -10.07 9.54
N ALA A 197 -16.82 -9.77 8.31
CA ALA A 197 -17.56 -8.85 7.46
C ALA A 197 -19.00 -9.36 7.44
N SER A 198 -19.93 -8.52 7.89
CA SER A 198 -21.34 -8.87 7.95
C SER A 198 -21.77 -9.36 6.57
N ARG A 199 -22.51 -10.48 6.54
CA ARG A 199 -22.95 -11.16 5.30
C ARG A 199 -23.72 -10.24 4.34
N SER A 200 -24.13 -9.06 4.81
CA SER A 200 -24.85 -8.03 4.08
C SER A 200 -24.00 -7.26 3.04
N ALA A 201 -22.67 -7.20 3.19
CA ALA A 201 -21.79 -6.48 2.26
C ALA A 201 -21.27 -7.34 1.09
N ALA A 202 -21.42 -8.66 1.17
CA ALA A 202 -20.86 -9.60 0.20
C ALA A 202 -21.63 -9.69 -1.13
N ALA A 203 -22.77 -9.00 -1.28
CA ALA A 203 -23.69 -9.23 -2.39
C ALA A 203 -23.63 -8.19 -3.53
N ARG A 204 -22.86 -7.10 -3.46
CA ARG A 204 -23.02 -5.97 -4.41
C ARG A 204 -21.78 -5.39 -5.09
N SER A 205 -20.65 -6.11 -5.16
CA SER A 205 -19.54 -5.70 -6.03
C SER A 205 -18.95 -6.92 -6.73
N ARG A 206 -19.35 -7.13 -7.99
CA ARG A 206 -18.95 -8.25 -8.85
C ARG A 206 -17.65 -7.99 -9.65
N SER A 207 -16.96 -6.87 -9.44
CA SER A 207 -15.84 -6.45 -10.32
C SER A 207 -14.50 -6.21 -9.60
N SER A 208 -14.33 -6.65 -8.35
CA SER A 208 -13.05 -6.48 -7.66
C SER A 208 -12.05 -7.57 -8.10
N PRO A 209 -10.92 -7.22 -8.77
CA PRO A 209 -9.92 -8.20 -9.23
C PRO A 209 -9.25 -8.97 -8.09
N TRP A 210 -9.42 -8.50 -6.85
CA TRP A 210 -8.71 -8.93 -5.66
C TRP A 210 -9.29 -10.17 -4.96
N ARG A 211 -10.38 -10.77 -5.46
CA ARG A 211 -11.01 -11.94 -4.81
C ARG A 211 -10.50 -13.31 -5.28
N ALA A 212 -9.69 -13.37 -6.34
CA ALA A 212 -9.24 -14.64 -6.92
C ALA A 212 -7.84 -15.09 -6.47
N LEU A 213 -7.29 -14.53 -5.40
CA LEU A 213 -6.06 -15.05 -4.81
C LEU A 213 -6.41 -16.16 -3.81
N PRO A 214 -5.87 -17.39 -3.92
CA PRO A 214 -5.74 -18.22 -2.72
C PRO A 214 -5.01 -17.37 -1.69
N ARG A 215 -5.58 -17.27 -0.47
CA ARG A 215 -5.02 -16.51 0.65
C ARG A 215 -3.66 -17.09 1.02
N LEU A 216 -2.61 -16.67 0.32
CA LEU A 216 -1.23 -16.99 0.64
C LEU A 216 -0.80 -15.99 1.71
N VAL A 217 -1.11 -16.31 2.96
CA VAL A 217 -0.60 -15.57 4.11
C VAL A 217 0.77 -16.16 4.41
N LEU A 218 1.84 -15.52 3.93
CA LEU A 218 3.18 -15.78 4.42
C LEU A 218 3.31 -15.09 5.79
N VAL A 219 3.00 -15.82 6.86
CA VAL A 219 3.33 -15.38 8.22
C VAL A 219 4.79 -15.76 8.44
N LEU A 220 5.71 -14.80 8.34
CA LEU A 220 7.06 -14.95 8.89
C LEU A 220 6.92 -14.82 10.42
N ALA A 221 6.63 -15.94 11.08
CA ALA A 221 6.77 -16.03 12.53
C ALA A 221 8.27 -16.20 12.82
N LEU A 222 8.90 -15.15 13.34
CA LEU A 222 10.18 -15.28 14.04
C LEU A 222 9.81 -15.83 15.43
N ASP A 223 9.70 -17.15 15.55
CA ASP A 223 9.58 -17.78 16.86
C ASP A 223 10.92 -17.64 17.61
N ASP A 224 10.81 -17.29 18.89
CA ASP A 224 11.91 -17.15 19.86
C ASP A 224 12.82 -18.39 19.83
N LEU A 225 13.99 -18.26 19.22
CA LEU A 225 15.10 -19.20 19.41
C LEU A 225 15.75 -18.91 20.77
N GLY A 226 15.08 -19.32 21.85
CA GLY A 226 15.50 -18.95 23.21
C GLY A 226 14.94 -19.83 24.31
N ALA A 227 14.99 -21.15 24.19
CA ALA A 227 14.89 -22.04 25.35
C ALA A 227 15.73 -23.30 25.13
N GLY A 228 17.02 -23.19 25.42
CA GLY A 228 17.88 -24.35 25.63
C GLY A 228 17.35 -25.15 26.83
N SER A 229 16.80 -26.32 26.57
CA SER A 229 16.52 -27.31 27.61
C SER A 229 17.85 -27.87 28.11
N THR A 230 18.27 -27.49 29.30
CA THR A 230 19.27 -28.26 30.06
C THR A 230 18.64 -29.59 30.49
N PRO A 231 19.21 -30.77 30.14
CA PRO A 231 18.81 -32.02 30.75
C PRO A 231 19.30 -32.06 32.20
N ARG A 232 18.49 -32.71 33.05
CA ARG A 232 18.73 -32.93 34.48
C ARG A 232 20.03 -33.68 34.77
#